data_AF-A0A9W8IBJ6-F1
#
_entry.id   AF-A0A9W8IBJ6-F1
#
_cell.length_a   1.000
_cell.length_b   1.000
_cell.length_c   1.000
_cell.angle_alpha   90.00
_cell.angle_beta   90.00
_cell.angle_gamma   90.00
#
_symmetry.space_group_name_H-M   'P 1'
#
loop_
_entity.id
_entity.type
_entity.pdbx_description
1 polymer ?
#
loop_
_entity_poly.entity_id
_entity_poly.type
_entity_poly.pdbx_seq_one_letter_code
_entity_poly.pdbx_strand_id
1 'polypeptide(L)'
;MSSPYYMSAENLTPRKEICNYFAGFPVYALAWSRREDRGAFRMAVSSFSEEPSNSLQVVQLSPQHDASHIPERADFGVVAATNVDYPLTKIQWQPGLGPDLVAGVGDALHIWECEMSGEMGEMGLPH
;
A
#
# COMPACT_ATOMS: atom_id res chain seq x y z
N MET A 1 -27.09 18.79 -34.94
CA MET A 1 -26.34 17.55 -34.71
C MET A 1 -25.04 17.94 -34.02
N SER A 2 -24.98 17.83 -32.70
CA SER A 2 -23.81 18.23 -31.90
C SER A 2 -23.23 16.98 -31.26
N SER A 3 -21.97 16.67 -31.58
CA SER A 3 -21.23 15.51 -31.08
C SER A 3 -20.84 15.71 -29.61
N PRO A 4 -21.13 14.79 -28.67
CA PRO A 4 -20.96 15.05 -27.24
C PRO A 4 -19.66 14.52 -26.59
N TYR A 5 -18.65 14.06 -27.35
CA TYR A 5 -17.46 13.45 -26.73
C TYR A 5 -16.13 14.06 -27.16
N TYR A 6 -16.00 15.38 -26.98
CA TYR A 6 -14.69 15.95 -26.69
C TYR A 6 -14.65 16.21 -25.17
N MET A 7 -14.17 15.24 -24.41
CA MET A 7 -13.70 15.50 -23.04
C MET A 7 -12.50 16.44 -23.19
N SER A 8 -12.70 17.72 -22.88
CA SER A 8 -11.62 18.71 -22.92
C SER A 8 -10.53 18.29 -21.92
N ALA A 9 -9.27 18.34 -22.37
CA ALA A 9 -8.09 18.06 -21.55
C ALA A 9 -7.93 19.02 -20.34
N GLU A 10 -8.81 20.01 -20.22
CA GLU A 10 -8.83 21.05 -19.19
C GLU A 10 -9.30 20.54 -17.81
N ASN A 11 -9.87 19.34 -17.70
CA ASN A 11 -10.29 18.74 -16.43
C ASN A 11 -9.25 17.79 -15.79
N LEU A 12 -8.04 17.68 -16.36
CA LEU A 12 -6.97 16.82 -15.82
C LEU A 12 -5.93 17.63 -15.04
N THR A 13 -6.33 18.67 -14.31
CA THR A 13 -5.42 19.30 -13.36
C THR A 13 -5.12 18.30 -12.23
N PRO A 14 -3.86 17.86 -12.06
CA PRO A 14 -3.52 16.95 -10.98
C PRO A 14 -3.85 17.64 -9.66
N ARG A 15 -4.85 17.12 -8.95
CA ARG A 15 -5.21 17.66 -7.64
C ARG A 15 -4.13 17.22 -6.66
N LYS A 16 -3.43 18.19 -6.08
CA LYS A 16 -2.48 17.92 -5.01
C LYS A 16 -3.25 17.51 -3.77
N GLU A 17 -3.12 16.25 -3.38
CA GLU A 17 -3.74 15.66 -2.19
C GLU A 17 -2.64 15.12 -1.27
N ILE A 18 -2.83 15.23 0.04
CA ILE A 18 -1.91 14.70 1.05
C ILE A 18 -2.63 13.54 1.72
N CYS A 19 -2.08 12.33 1.56
CA CYS A 19 -2.58 11.11 2.19
C CYS A 19 -1.63 10.70 3.32
N ASN A 20 -2.19 10.33 4.48
CA ASN A 20 -1.43 9.97 5.67
C ASN A 20 -1.46 8.45 5.92
N TYR A 21 -0.30 7.89 6.28
CA TYR A 21 -0.19 6.57 6.88
C TYR A 21 0.60 6.67 8.18
N PHE A 22 0.04 6.17 9.27
CA PHE A 22 0.66 6.18 10.60
C PHE A 22 1.14 4.77 10.94
N ALA A 23 2.41 4.50 10.66
CA ALA A 23 3.04 3.25 11.06
C ALA A 23 3.21 3.20 12.59
N GLY A 24 2.91 2.04 13.20
CA GLY A 24 3.16 1.80 14.63
C GLY A 24 4.64 1.54 14.97
N PHE A 25 5.54 1.69 14.00
CA PHE A 25 6.97 1.41 14.11
C PHE A 25 7.80 2.41 13.27
N PRO A 26 9.10 2.55 13.55
CA PRO A 26 10.01 3.32 12.70
C PRO A 26 10.10 2.69 11.30
N VAL A 27 9.74 3.44 10.26
CA VAL A 27 9.82 2.97 8.87
C VAL A 27 11.26 3.04 8.38
N TYR A 28 11.75 1.95 7.79
CA TYR A 28 13.14 1.82 7.32
C TYR A 28 13.26 1.62 5.81
N ALA A 29 12.38 0.81 5.22
CA ALA A 29 12.30 0.63 3.79
C ALA A 29 10.86 0.73 3.29
N LEU A 30 10.70 1.20 2.05
CA LEU A 30 9.40 1.40 1.42
C LEU A 30 9.49 1.13 -0.08
N ALA A 31 8.43 0.55 -0.65
CA ALA A 31 8.30 0.39 -2.10
C ALA A 31 6.85 0.52 -2.56
N TRP A 32 6.62 1.37 -3.57
CA TRP A 32 5.32 1.51 -4.23
C TRP A 32 5.07 0.38 -5.22
N SER A 33 3.88 -0.19 -5.18
CA SER A 33 3.39 -1.08 -6.23
C SER A 33 3.07 -0.26 -7.47
N ARG A 34 3.44 -0.79 -8.63
CA ARG A 34 3.07 -0.20 -9.94
C ARG A 34 1.92 -0.94 -10.61
N ARG A 35 1.26 -1.84 -9.88
CA ARG A 35 0.13 -2.61 -10.37
C ARG A 35 -1.14 -1.78 -10.26
N GLU A 36 -1.87 -1.66 -11.36
CA GLU A 36 -3.16 -0.99 -11.41
C GLU A 36 -4.31 -1.97 -11.12
N ASP A 37 -4.10 -3.27 -11.32
CA ASP A 37 -5.10 -4.33 -11.17
C ASP A 37 -5.35 -4.76 -9.73
N ARG A 38 -4.47 -4.36 -8.79
CA ARG A 38 -4.55 -4.72 -7.36
C ARG A 38 -4.97 -3.56 -6.46
N GLY A 39 -5.58 -2.54 -7.07
CA GLY A 39 -6.05 -1.34 -6.39
C GLY A 39 -5.03 -0.21 -6.40
N ALA A 40 -5.55 1.01 -6.20
CA ALA A 40 -4.77 2.23 -6.30
C ALA A 40 -3.88 2.45 -5.06
N PHE A 41 -2.74 3.10 -5.26
CA PHE A 41 -1.85 3.59 -4.20
C PHE A 41 -1.52 2.52 -3.15
N ARG A 42 -0.94 1.41 -3.59
CA ARG A 42 -0.43 0.36 -2.71
C ARG A 42 1.06 0.48 -2.50
N MET A 43 1.54 0.27 -1.28
CA MET A 43 2.97 0.21 -0.98
C MET A 43 3.29 -0.85 0.06
N ALA A 44 4.53 -1.32 0.04
CA ALA A 44 5.11 -2.14 1.10
C ALA A 44 5.99 -1.26 1.97
N VAL A 45 5.95 -1.48 3.28
CA VAL A 45 6.70 -0.75 4.31
C VAL A 45 7.29 -1.74 5.30
N SER A 46 8.57 -1.57 5.63
CA SER A 46 9.27 -2.37 6.65
C SER A 46 9.65 -1.52 7.84
N SER A 47 9.61 -2.13 9.01
CA SER A 47 10.13 -1.55 10.24
C SER A 47 11.65 -1.61 10.34
N PHE A 48 12.17 -0.91 11.34
CA PHE A 48 13.47 -1.15 11.95
C PHE A 48 13.32 -1.31 13.47
N SER A 49 13.79 -2.45 13.97
CA SER A 49 13.89 -2.83 15.37
C SER A 49 15.23 -3.54 15.56
N GLU A 50 15.91 -3.24 16.68
CA GLU A 50 17.14 -3.94 17.08
C GLU A 50 16.84 -5.36 17.59
N GLU A 51 15.63 -5.57 18.11
CA GLU A 51 15.12 -6.89 18.48
C GLU A 51 14.61 -7.63 17.24
N PRO A 52 14.60 -8.97 17.24
CA PRO A 52 14.10 -9.78 16.13
C PRO A 52 12.57 -9.77 16.04
N SER A 53 12.01 -8.58 15.83
CA SER A 53 10.59 -8.26 15.85
C SER A 53 10.23 -7.30 14.72
N ASN A 54 10.99 -7.36 13.61
CA ASN A 54 10.73 -6.51 12.47
C ASN A 54 9.48 -6.97 11.71
N SER A 55 8.79 -6.03 11.06
CA SER A 55 7.56 -6.27 10.34
C SER A 55 7.65 -5.71 8.93
N LEU A 56 7.12 -6.47 7.98
CA LEU A 56 6.82 -6.03 6.62
C LEU A 56 5.31 -5.96 6.49
N GLN A 57 4.80 -4.78 6.14
CA GLN A 57 3.37 -4.54 5.91
C GLN A 57 3.15 -4.06 4.49
N VAL A 58 2.06 -4.52 3.88
CA VAL A 58 1.50 -3.96 2.67
C VAL A 58 0.33 -3.10 3.07
N VAL A 59 0.37 -1.84 2.66
CA VAL A 59 -0.66 -0.85 2.95
C VAL A 59 -1.24 -0.32 1.64
N GLN A 60 -2.52 -0.02 1.66
CA GLN A 60 -3.26 0.43 0.49
C GLN A 60 -4.23 1.53 0.87
N LEU A 61 -4.44 2.46 -0.05
CA LEU A 61 -5.42 3.52 0.15
C LEU A 61 -6.81 2.91 0.39
N SER A 62 -7.47 3.35 1.46
CA SER A 62 -8.80 2.86 1.80
C SER A 62 -9.80 3.23 0.70
N PRO A 63 -10.75 2.33 0.35
CA PRO A 63 -11.88 2.68 -0.51
C PRO A 63 -12.73 3.84 0.04
N GLN A 64 -12.65 4.12 1.34
CA GLN A 64 -13.38 5.20 2.01
C GLN A 64 -12.54 6.49 2.13
N HIS A 65 -11.40 6.56 1.44
CA HIS A 65 -10.59 7.77 1.39
C HIS A 65 -11.41 8.90 0.74
N ASP A 66 -11.40 10.06 1.41
CA ASP A 66 -11.95 11.29 0.90
C ASP A 66 -10.80 12.27 0.71
N ALA A 67 -10.86 13.06 -0.37
CA ALA A 67 -9.88 14.08 -0.71
C ALA A 67 -9.84 15.26 0.30
N SER A 68 -10.69 15.22 1.33
CA SER A 68 -10.57 16.10 2.50
C SER A 68 -9.34 15.71 3.33
N HIS A 69 -8.28 16.52 3.27
CA HIS A 69 -7.12 16.28 4.11
C HIS A 69 -7.45 16.56 5.59
N ILE A 70 -7.50 15.49 6.40
CA ILE A 70 -7.63 15.56 7.85
C ILE A 70 -6.30 15.04 8.43
N PRO A 71 -5.46 15.91 9.05
CA PRO A 71 -4.11 15.55 9.47
C PRO A 71 -4.01 14.35 10.41
N GLU A 72 -5.05 14.07 11.20
CA GLU A 72 -5.06 13.01 12.22
C GLU A 72 -5.66 11.69 11.70
N ARG A 73 -6.20 11.68 10.48
CA ARG A 73 -6.87 10.52 9.90
C ARG A 73 -5.89 9.75 9.01
N ALA A 74 -5.80 8.45 9.20
CA ALA A 74 -5.12 7.55 8.29
C ALA A 74 -5.95 7.35 7.02
N ASP A 75 -5.31 7.50 5.87
CA ASP A 75 -5.91 7.26 4.55
C ASP A 75 -5.59 5.85 4.04
N PHE A 76 -4.46 5.28 4.46
CA PHE A 76 -4.04 3.93 4.12
C PHE A 76 -4.39 2.94 5.24
N GLY A 77 -4.85 1.75 4.83
CA GLY A 77 -5.05 0.59 5.70
C GLY A 77 -4.05 -0.52 5.40
N VAL A 78 -3.73 -1.33 6.40
CA VAL A 78 -2.91 -2.54 6.23
C VAL A 78 -3.75 -3.62 5.56
N VAL A 79 -3.26 -4.19 4.46
CA VAL A 79 -3.94 -5.27 3.71
C VAL A 79 -3.23 -6.61 3.84
N ALA A 80 -1.93 -6.60 4.15
CA ALA A 80 -1.16 -7.81 4.45
C ALA A 80 0.00 -7.45 5.38
N ALA A 81 0.43 -8.40 6.20
CA ALA A 81 1.56 -8.23 7.09
C ALA A 81 2.29 -9.56 7.32
N THR A 82 3.60 -9.49 7.50
CA THR A 82 4.43 -10.60 7.93
C THR A 82 5.54 -10.09 8.85
N ASN A 83 6.08 -10.98 9.67
CA ASN A 83 7.24 -10.67 10.50
C ASN A 83 8.53 -11.14 9.81
N VAL A 84 9.61 -10.43 10.09
CA VAL A 84 10.98 -10.74 9.69
C VAL A 84 11.91 -10.55 10.88
N ASP A 85 12.89 -11.41 11.04
CA ASP A 85 13.81 -11.33 12.19
C ASP A 85 14.76 -10.13 12.06
N TYR A 86 15.10 -9.73 10.83
CA TYR A 86 16.04 -8.65 10.57
C TYR A 86 15.41 -7.52 9.75
N PRO A 87 15.82 -6.25 9.96
CA PRO A 87 15.30 -5.12 9.19
C PRO A 87 15.58 -5.28 7.69
N LEU A 88 14.56 -5.06 6.86
CA LEU A 88 14.72 -5.06 5.41
C LEU A 88 15.34 -3.75 4.94
N THR A 89 16.52 -3.81 4.36
CA THR A 89 17.25 -2.64 3.81
C THR A 89 16.69 -2.16 2.49
N LYS A 90 15.98 -3.03 1.76
CA LYS A 90 15.34 -2.69 0.49
C LYS A 90 14.15 -3.59 0.24
N ILE A 91 13.12 -3.01 -0.38
CA ILE A 91 11.91 -3.70 -0.83
C ILE A 91 11.70 -3.37 -2.30
N GLN A 92 11.23 -4.34 -3.10
CA GLN A 92 10.79 -4.13 -4.47
C GLN A 92 9.60 -5.01 -4.81
N TRP A 93 8.69 -4.45 -5.61
CA TRP A 93 7.60 -5.21 -6.22
C TRP A 93 8.08 -5.83 -7.52
N GLN A 94 7.55 -7.02 -7.85
CA GLN A 94 7.76 -7.60 -9.17
C GLN A 94 7.19 -6.66 -10.25
N PRO A 95 7.95 -6.38 -11.32
CA PRO A 95 7.44 -5.61 -12.44
C PRO A 95 6.50 -6.44 -13.32
N GLY A 96 5.51 -5.78 -13.92
CA GLY A 96 4.60 -6.39 -14.90
C GLY A 96 3.37 -7.06 -14.29
N LEU A 97 2.68 -7.86 -15.12
CA LEU A 97 1.36 -8.45 -14.81
C LEU A 97 1.43 -9.89 -14.25
N GLY A 98 2.60 -10.32 -13.75
CA GLY A 98 2.81 -11.67 -13.22
C GLY A 98 2.18 -11.90 -11.83
N PRO A 99 2.65 -12.91 -11.06
CA PRO A 99 2.21 -13.11 -9.68
C PRO A 99 2.50 -11.87 -8.83
N ASP A 100 1.73 -11.66 -7.76
CA ASP A 100 1.84 -10.45 -6.95
C ASP A 100 2.96 -10.56 -5.92
N LEU A 101 4.19 -10.55 -6.40
CA LEU A 101 5.36 -10.79 -5.58
C LEU A 101 5.96 -9.48 -5.05
N VAL A 102 6.37 -9.54 -3.79
CA VAL A 102 7.22 -8.56 -3.14
C VAL A 102 8.51 -9.23 -2.70
N ALA A 103 9.63 -8.60 -3.02
CA ALA A 103 10.95 -9.03 -2.61
C ALA A 103 11.51 -8.05 -1.58
N GLY A 104 12.13 -8.57 -0.53
CA GLY A 104 12.81 -7.79 0.50
C GLY A 104 14.15 -8.39 0.84
N VAL A 105 15.14 -7.56 1.14
CA VAL A 105 16.50 -8.02 1.50
C VAL A 105 16.94 -7.45 2.85
N GLY A 106 17.38 -8.34 3.73
CA GLY A 106 17.98 -8.04 5.03
C GLY A 106 19.22 -8.91 5.22
N ASP A 107 19.10 -9.92 6.08
CA ASP A 107 20.06 -11.02 6.25
C ASP A 107 20.11 -11.95 5.01
N ALA A 108 18.95 -12.18 4.41
CA ALA A 108 18.76 -12.95 3.20
C ALA A 108 17.79 -12.23 2.25
N LEU A 109 17.67 -12.74 1.02
CA LEU A 109 16.62 -12.35 0.09
C LEU A 109 15.37 -13.16 0.42
N HIS A 110 14.29 -12.47 0.74
CA HIS A 110 12.98 -13.04 0.98
C HIS A 110 12.03 -12.63 -0.15
N ILE A 111 11.19 -13.57 -0.60
CA ILE A 111 10.16 -13.33 -1.61
C ILE A 111 8.84 -13.77 -1.01
N TRP A 112 7.86 -12.88 -1.01
CA TRP A 112 6.51 -13.16 -0.58
C TRP A 112 5.55 -12.99 -1.75
N GLU A 113 4.52 -13.82 -1.78
CA GLU A 113 3.36 -13.62 -2.64
C GLU A 113 2.25 -12.95 -1.83
N CYS A 114 1.76 -11.82 -2.30
CA CYS A 114 0.64 -11.13 -1.71
C CYS A 114 -0.66 -11.76 -2.19
N GLU A 115 -1.19 -12.72 -1.43
CA GLU A 115 -2.56 -13.18 -1.60
C GLU A 115 -3.51 -12.15 -1.00
N MET A 116 -4.29 -11.48 -1.84
CA MET A 116 -5.47 -10.76 -1.38
C MET A 116 -6.52 -11.80 -1.01
N SER A 117 -6.70 -12.07 0.29
CA SER A 117 -7.89 -12.77 0.74
C SER A 117 -9.10 -11.94 0.30
N GLY A 118 -9.95 -12.54 -0.53
CA GLY A 118 -11.15 -11.90 -1.09
C GLY A 118 -12.24 -11.60 -0.06
N GLU A 119 -11.90 -11.52 1.22
CA GLU A 119 -12.82 -11.20 2.30
C GLU A 119 -12.67 -9.72 2.68
N MET A 120 -13.26 -8.85 1.88
CA MET A 120 -13.96 -7.68 2.45
C MET A 120 -15.28 -8.14 3.10
N GLY A 121 -15.21 -9.17 3.94
CA GLY A 121 -16.35 -9.80 4.60
C GLY A 121 -16.46 -9.35 6.04
N GLU A 122 -17.47 -8.54 6.33
CA GLU A 122 -18.01 -8.28 7.67
C GLU A 122 -17.00 -7.82 8.74
N MET A 123 -16.74 -6.51 8.79
CA MET A 123 -16.49 -5.88 10.09
C MET A 123 -17.73 -6.09 10.96
N GLY A 124 -17.62 -7.03 11.89
CA GLY A 124 -18.62 -7.31 12.91
C GLY A 124 -19.03 -6.04 13.65
N LEU A 125 -20.33 -5.76 13.60
CA LEU A 125 -20.99 -4.88 14.57
C LEU A 125 -21.21 -5.71 15.86
N PRO A 126 -20.84 -5.20 17.05
CA PRO A 126 -21.27 -5.84 18.29
C PRO A 126 -22.77 -5.60 18.49
N HIS A 127 -23.50 -6.67 18.84
CA HIS A 127 -24.86 -6.62 19.37
C HIS A 127 -24.87 -6.12 20.82
#